data_AF-A0A9X2ERI6-F1
#
_entry.id   AF-A0A9X2ERI6-F1
#
_cell.length_a   1.000
_cell.length_b   1.000
_cell.length_c   1.000
_cell.angle_alpha   90.00
_cell.angle_beta   90.00
_cell.angle_gamma   90.00
#
_symmetry.space_group_name_H-M   'P 1'
#
loop_
_entity.id
_entity.type
_entity.pdbx_description
1 polymer ?
#
loop_
_entity_poly.entity_id
_entity_poly.type
_entity_poly.pdbx_seq_one_letter_code
_entity_poly.pdbx_strand_id
1 'polypeptide(L)'
;MINRPKVKMKFESKSVQRIRCAECNWEQLIAAQTDADLKCCAWCGWEGLDMCQVSVQGGFQEMSCDVHGDFTVILPCHDVDPIDFMSDIFCPFCN
;
A
#
# COMPACT_ATOMS: atom_id res chain seq x y z
N MET A 1 -19.60 -5.87 -23.74
CA MET A 1 -19.41 -6.50 -22.42
C MET A 1 -17.93 -6.42 -22.10
N ILE A 2 -17.54 -5.84 -20.96
CA ILE A 2 -16.14 -5.90 -20.52
C ILE A 2 -15.93 -7.32 -19.98
N ASN A 3 -15.04 -8.08 -20.61
CA ASN A 3 -14.78 -9.46 -20.22
C ASN A 3 -13.86 -9.43 -19.00
N ARG A 4 -14.42 -9.23 -17.81
CA ARG A 4 -13.63 -9.00 -16.59
C ARG A 4 -12.92 -10.27 -16.16
N PRO A 5 -11.58 -10.30 -16.08
CA PRO A 5 -10.91 -11.45 -15.52
C PRO A 5 -11.19 -11.52 -14.03
N LYS A 6 -11.27 -12.75 -13.52
CA LYS A 6 -11.58 -12.98 -12.11
C LYS A 6 -10.36 -12.54 -11.29
N VAL A 7 -10.50 -11.37 -10.66
CA VAL A 7 -9.57 -10.89 -9.65
C VAL A 7 -10.02 -11.41 -8.29
N LYS A 8 -9.07 -11.85 -7.47
CA LYS A 8 -9.31 -12.25 -6.09
C LYS A 8 -8.51 -11.34 -5.17
N MET A 9 -9.17 -10.77 -4.18
CA MET A 9 -8.51 -10.06 -3.08
C MET A 9 -7.77 -11.08 -2.22
N LYS A 10 -6.47 -10.88 -1.97
CA LYS A 10 -5.68 -11.81 -1.14
C LYS A 10 -5.85 -11.53 0.35
N PHE A 11 -5.91 -10.26 0.69
CA PHE A 11 -6.04 -9.73 2.05
C PHE A 11 -7.02 -8.56 2.05
N GLU A 12 -7.42 -8.10 3.22
CA GLU A 12 -8.12 -6.83 3.35
C GLU A 12 -7.19 -5.68 2.96
N SER A 13 -7.76 -4.59 2.46
CA SER A 13 -7.03 -3.36 2.19
C SER A 13 -6.50 -2.78 3.50
N LYS A 14 -5.34 -2.14 3.42
CA LYS A 14 -4.67 -1.52 4.58
C LYS A 14 -4.12 -0.16 4.19
N SER A 15 -3.90 0.70 5.18
CA SER A 15 -3.37 2.04 4.93
C SER A 15 -1.89 1.99 4.51
N VAL A 16 -1.44 3.04 3.83
CA VAL A 16 -0.02 3.24 3.51
C VAL A 16 0.60 4.19 4.53
N GLN A 17 1.74 3.81 5.09
CA GLN A 17 2.56 4.67 5.94
C GLN A 17 3.53 5.47 5.07
N ARG A 18 3.67 6.76 5.35
CA ARG A 18 4.65 7.64 4.73
C ARG A 18 5.64 8.10 5.80
N ILE A 19 6.93 7.97 5.52
CA ILE A 19 8.01 8.47 6.36
C ILE A 19 8.99 9.30 5.54
N ARG A 20 9.32 10.50 6.02
CA ARG A 20 10.54 11.21 5.62
C ARG A 20 11.56 11.07 6.74
N CYS A 21 12.60 10.27 6.48
CA CYS A 21 13.60 9.93 7.49
C CYS A 21 14.53 11.12 7.75
N ALA A 22 14.79 11.46 9.02
CA ALA A 22 15.70 12.53 9.40
C ALA A 22 17.18 12.23 9.11
N GLU A 23 17.56 10.94 9.11
CA GLU A 23 18.94 10.51 8.89
C GLU A 23 19.26 10.44 7.40
N CYS A 24 18.60 9.55 6.66
CA CYS A 24 18.90 9.33 5.24
C CYS A 24 18.18 10.30 4.30
N ASN A 25 17.27 11.15 4.81
CA ASN A 25 16.48 12.14 4.07
C ASN A 25 15.57 11.59 2.96
N TRP A 26 15.50 10.28 2.78
CA TRP A 26 14.58 9.65 1.84
C TRP A 26 13.14 9.70 2.34
N GLU A 27 12.23 9.99 1.41
CA GLU A 27 10.81 9.76 1.57
C GLU A 27 10.46 8.34 1.13
N GLN A 28 9.74 7.61 1.97
CA GLN A 28 9.33 6.23 1.73
C GLN A 28 7.82 6.08 1.90
N LEU A 29 7.24 5.25 1.04
CA LEU A 29 5.88 4.74 1.17
C LEU A 29 6.00 3.26 1.56
N ILE A 30 5.38 2.91 2.69
CA ILE A 30 5.45 1.59 3.29
C ILE A 30 4.04 1.01 3.30
N ALA A 31 3.87 -0.06 2.54
CA ALA A 31 2.65 -0.87 2.49
C ALA A 31 2.98 -2.24 3.12
N ALA A 32 2.24 -2.63 4.15
CA ALA A 32 2.47 -3.88 4.86
C ALA A 32 1.16 -4.47 5.38
N GLN A 33 1.01 -5.79 5.26
CA GLN A 33 -0.14 -6.53 5.79
C GLN A 33 0.02 -6.79 7.29
N THR A 34 0.08 -5.70 8.06
CA THR A 34 0.23 -5.73 9.52
C THR A 34 -0.30 -4.42 10.12
N ASP A 35 -0.79 -4.51 11.35
CA ASP A 35 -1.18 -3.35 12.16
C ASP A 35 -0.07 -2.93 13.14
N ALA A 36 1.12 -3.51 13.02
CA ALA A 36 2.28 -3.14 13.83
C ALA A 36 2.77 -1.72 13.50
N ASP A 37 3.15 -0.96 14.53
CA ASP A 37 3.73 0.37 14.29
C ASP A 37 5.08 0.28 13.59
N LEU A 38 5.39 1.30 12.80
CA LEU A 38 6.74 1.52 12.29
C LEU A 38 7.72 1.74 13.45
N LYS A 39 8.83 0.99 13.46
CA LYS A 39 9.88 1.10 14.50
C LYS A 39 11.19 1.68 13.99
N CYS A 40 11.44 1.65 12.68
CA CYS A 40 12.62 2.24 12.06
C CYS A 40 12.41 2.62 10.60
N CYS A 41 13.35 3.39 10.04
CA CYS A 41 13.45 3.65 8.62
C CYS A 41 13.81 2.36 7.86
N ALA A 42 12.96 1.91 6.92
CA ALA A 42 13.18 0.67 6.18
C ALA A 42 14.44 0.69 5.28
N TRP A 43 14.89 1.89 4.87
CA TRP A 43 16.09 2.05 4.04
C TRP A 43 17.40 2.02 4.84
N CYS A 44 17.50 2.77 5.94
CA CYS A 44 18.77 2.96 6.65
C CYS A 44 18.78 2.45 8.09
N GLY A 45 17.66 1.90 8.59
CA GLY A 45 17.56 1.34 9.93
C GLY A 45 17.47 2.36 11.07
N TRP A 46 17.40 3.66 10.79
CA TRP A 46 17.30 4.70 11.83
C TRP A 46 16.04 4.53 12.69
N GLU A 47 16.20 4.50 14.02
CA GLU A 47 15.13 4.20 14.99
C GLU A 47 14.49 5.46 15.60
N GLY A 48 15.16 6.62 15.53
CA GLY A 48 14.65 7.91 16.05
C GLY A 48 13.54 8.50 15.17
N LEU A 49 12.38 7.83 15.15
CA LEU A 49 11.22 8.17 14.33
C LEU A 49 10.49 9.43 14.80
N ASP A 50 10.67 9.82 16.06
CA ASP A 50 10.19 11.09 16.63
C ASP A 50 10.81 12.32 15.94
N MET A 51 12.02 12.16 15.40
CA MET A 51 12.68 13.18 14.57
C MET A 51 12.24 13.13 13.10
N CYS A 52 11.51 12.09 12.69
CA CYS A 52 11.06 11.89 11.32
C CYS A 52 9.66 12.47 11.11
N GLN A 53 9.32 12.82 9.87
CA GLN A 53 7.92 13.12 9.52
C GLN A 53 7.23 11.80 9.17
N VAL A 54 6.32 11.36 10.04
CA VAL A 54 5.54 10.12 9.84
C VAL A 54 4.07 10.45 9.71
N SER A 55 3.40 9.89 8.71
CA SER A 55 1.96 10.05 8.50
C SER A 55 1.35 8.79 7.89
N VAL A 56 0.06 8.58 8.11
CA VAL A 56 -0.70 7.53 7.44
C VAL A 56 -1.56 8.20 6.38
N GLN A 57 -1.37 7.84 5.10
CA GLN A 57 -2.06 8.45 3.98
C GLN A 57 -2.27 7.44 2.86
N GLY A 58 -3.52 7.28 2.43
CA GLY A 58 -3.89 6.38 1.35
C GLY A 58 -4.04 4.94 1.79
N GLY A 59 -4.18 4.06 0.80
CA GLY A 59 -4.32 2.62 1.04
C GLY A 59 -3.70 1.80 -0.08
N PHE A 60 -3.59 0.50 0.19
CA PHE A 60 -3.18 -0.48 -0.79
C PHE A 60 -4.05 -1.74 -0.70
N GLN A 61 -4.10 -2.45 -1.81
CA GLN A 61 -4.82 -3.70 -1.94
C GLN A 61 -3.97 -4.71 -2.71
N GLU A 62 -3.77 -5.88 -2.11
CA GLU A 62 -3.10 -7.02 -2.72
C GLU A 62 -4.12 -7.95 -3.37
N MET A 63 -3.86 -8.33 -4.62
CA MET A 63 -4.79 -9.08 -5.45
C MET A 63 -4.06 -10.11 -6.29
N SER A 64 -4.82 -11.07 -6.81
CA SER A 64 -4.36 -12.05 -7.77
C SER A 64 -5.30 -12.09 -8.97
N CYS A 65 -4.73 -12.10 -10.17
CA CYS A 65 -5.42 -12.34 -11.42
C CYS A 65 -5.11 -13.75 -11.92
N ASP A 66 -6.13 -14.49 -12.33
CA ASP A 66 -5.94 -15.85 -12.87
C ASP A 66 -5.05 -15.88 -14.15
N VAL A 67 -4.80 -14.74 -14.83
CA VAL A 67 -3.95 -14.63 -16.04
C VAL A 67 -2.57 -14.04 -15.74
N HIS A 68 -2.50 -12.96 -14.95
CA HIS A 68 -1.27 -12.18 -14.75
C HIS A 68 -0.59 -12.41 -13.39
N GLY A 69 -1.18 -13.24 -12.54
CA GLY A 69 -0.66 -13.51 -11.20
C GLY A 69 -0.92 -12.38 -10.21
N ASP A 70 -0.04 -12.28 -9.22
CA ASP A 70 -0.20 -11.38 -8.08
C ASP A 70 0.23 -9.95 -8.41
N PHE A 71 -0.53 -8.98 -7.92
CA PHE A 71 -0.21 -7.56 -8.04
C PHE A 71 -0.79 -6.77 -6.87
N THR A 72 -0.21 -5.58 -6.66
CA THR A 72 -0.64 -4.65 -5.61
C THR A 72 -1.02 -3.33 -6.25
N VAL A 73 -2.19 -2.80 -5.88
CA VAL A 73 -2.58 -1.43 -6.21
C VAL A 73 -2.33 -0.57 -4.99
N ILE A 74 -1.59 0.52 -5.18
CA ILE A 74 -1.27 1.49 -4.13
C ILE A 74 -1.84 2.84 -4.55
N LEU A 75 -2.65 3.44 -3.69
CA LEU A 75 -3.21 4.77 -3.86
C LEU A 75 -2.68 5.65 -2.72
N PRO A 76 -1.51 6.28 -2.87
CA PRO A 76 -0.87 7.06 -1.80
C PRO A 76 -1.44 8.49 -1.74
N CYS A 77 -2.77 8.59 -1.64
CA CYS A 77 -3.52 9.85 -1.64
C CYS A 77 -4.12 10.11 -0.25
N HIS A 78 -4.22 11.38 0.15
CA HIS A 78 -4.78 11.77 1.45
C HIS A 78 -6.29 11.55 1.54
N ASP A 79 -6.98 11.51 0.41
CA ASP A 79 -8.44 11.32 0.33
C ASP A 79 -8.87 9.86 0.11
N VAL A 80 -7.95 8.91 0.25
CA VAL A 80 -8.24 7.48 0.08
C VAL A 80 -8.10 6.77 1.42
N ASP A 81 -9.17 6.13 1.84
CA ASP A 81 -9.22 5.18 2.95
C ASP A 81 -9.17 3.75 2.42
N PRO A 82 -8.60 2.78 3.16
CA PRO A 82 -8.70 1.36 2.80
C PRO A 82 -10.11 0.89 2.45
N ILE A 83 -11.16 1.42 3.08
CA ILE A 83 -12.54 1.07 2.78
C ILE A 83 -13.00 1.45 1.36
N ASP A 84 -12.30 2.38 0.71
CA ASP A 84 -12.60 2.80 -0.66
C ASP A 84 -12.21 1.74 -1.71
N PHE A 85 -11.41 0.74 -1.32
CA PHE A 85 -11.11 -0.41 -2.17
C PHE A 85 -12.36 -1.32 -2.24
N MET A 86 -13.17 -1.10 -3.27
CA MET A 86 -14.35 -1.91 -3.58
C MET A 86 -13.99 -3.38 -3.83
N SER A 87 -14.98 -4.27 -3.78
CA SER A 87 -14.76 -5.70 -4.05
C SER A 87 -14.72 -6.06 -5.54
N ASP A 88 -15.02 -5.11 -6.43
CA ASP A 88 -15.11 -5.30 -7.89
C ASP A 88 -13.96 -4.65 -8.67
N ILE A 89 -12.74 -4.73 -8.13
CA ILE A 89 -11.52 -4.21 -8.77
C ILE A 89 -11.11 -5.07 -9.98
N PHE A 90 -10.46 -4.41 -10.95
CA PHE A 90 -10.04 -4.98 -12.21
C PHE A 90 -8.53 -5.23 -12.23
N CYS A 91 -8.10 -6.25 -12.95
CA CYS A 91 -6.69 -6.40 -13.27
C CYS A 91 -6.34 -5.38 -14.37
N PRO A 92 -5.39 -4.46 -14.13
CA PRO A 92 -5.06 -3.41 -15.09
C PRO A 92 -4.38 -3.93 -16.37
N PHE A 93 -3.95 -5.19 -16.36
CA PHE A 93 -3.30 -5.85 -17.50
C PHE A 93 -4.28 -6.67 -18.33
N CYS A 94 -5.53 -6.78 -17.88
CA CYS A 94 -6.58 -7.53 -18.54
C CYS A 94 -7.46 -6.63 -19.41
N ASN A 95 -7.70 -7.04 -20.66
CA ASN A 95 -8.64 -6.39 -21.59
C ASN A 95 -10.07 -6.91 -21.41
#